data_AF-A0A3D3FEH5-F1
#
_entry.id   AF-A0A3D3FEH5-F1
#
_cell.length_a   1.000
_cell.length_b   1.000
_cell.length_c   1.000
_cell.angle_alpha   90.00
_cell.angle_beta   90.00
_cell.angle_gamma   90.00
#
_symmetry.space_group_name_H-M   'P 1'
#
loop_
_entity.id
_entity.type
_entity.pdbx_description
1 polymer ?
#
loop_
_entity_poly.entity_id
_entity_poly.type
_entity_poly.pdbx_seq_one_letter_code
_entity_poly.pdbx_strand_id
1 'polypeptide(L)'
;MTEKEIRKKLQDRLEANYQAYIQQLQSRPAPDLIEQATEIAAAKLVYDELRDCDFPAENLEYLLRFENPLEVVRHQWLEEQNTVRDEEMSHVLWSISDKGDAEQFYALEEEMQGGGVEEGVRMC
;
A
#
# COMPACT_ATOMS: atom_id res chain seq x y z
N MET A 1 -20.13 8.51 -27.01
CA MET A 1 -20.30 7.11 -26.59
C MET A 1 -21.34 7.08 -25.48
N THR A 2 -22.07 5.98 -25.32
CA THR A 2 -22.92 5.76 -24.14
C THR A 2 -22.04 5.46 -22.92
N GLU A 3 -22.54 5.69 -21.71
CA GLU A 3 -21.83 5.37 -20.46
C GLU A 3 -21.39 3.91 -20.39
N LYS A 4 -22.25 2.99 -20.84
CA LYS A 4 -21.95 1.56 -20.90
C LYS A 4 -20.79 1.25 -21.86
N GLU A 5 -20.73 1.94 -23.00
CA GLU A 5 -19.62 1.79 -23.95
C GLU A 5 -18.32 2.38 -23.40
N ILE A 6 -18.39 3.53 -22.69
CA ILE A 6 -17.23 4.15 -22.02
C ILE A 6 -16.65 3.18 -20.99
N ARG A 7 -17.49 2.65 -20.11
CA ARG A 7 -17.08 1.69 -19.08
C ARG A 7 -16.45 0.45 -19.68
N LYS A 8 -17.12 -0.17 -20.66
CA LYS A 8 -16.59 -1.38 -21.30
C LYS A 8 -15.22 -1.11 -21.94
N LYS A 9 -15.09 -0.01 -22.70
CA LYS A 9 -13.83 0.33 -23.36
C LYS A 9 -12.71 0.59 -22.37
N LEU A 10 -13.01 1.20 -21.23
CA LEU A 10 -12.02 1.43 -20.18
C LEU A 10 -11.61 0.12 -19.52
N GLN A 11 -12.56 -0.75 -19.18
CA GLN A 11 -12.29 -2.08 -18.61
C GLN A 11 -11.38 -2.91 -19.52
N ASP A 12 -11.70 -2.99 -20.82
CA ASP A 12 -10.88 -3.72 -21.79
C ASP A 12 -9.44 -3.18 -21.86
N ARG A 13 -9.28 -1.85 -21.75
CA ARG A 13 -7.96 -1.21 -21.77
C ARG A 13 -7.18 -1.39 -20.47
N LEU A 14 -7.84 -1.24 -19.32
CA LEU A 14 -7.26 -1.46 -18.01
C LEU A 14 -6.77 -2.90 -17.86
N GLU A 15 -7.55 -3.88 -18.33
CA GLU A 15 -7.15 -5.28 -18.37
C GLU A 15 -5.87 -5.46 -19.18
N ALA A 16 -5.85 -4.94 -20.41
CA ALA A 16 -4.66 -5.02 -21.27
C ALA A 16 -3.43 -4.36 -20.63
N ASN A 17 -3.59 -3.17 -20.02
CA ASN A 17 -2.50 -2.48 -19.33
C ASN A 17 -2.01 -3.26 -18.11
N TYR A 18 -2.93 -3.82 -17.31
CA TYR A 18 -2.58 -4.57 -16.12
C TYR A 18 -1.88 -5.88 -16.46
N GLN A 19 -2.35 -6.63 -17.46
CA GLN A 19 -1.68 -7.84 -17.92
C GLN A 19 -0.28 -7.56 -18.46
N ALA A 20 -0.10 -6.48 -19.23
CA ALA A 20 1.22 -6.06 -19.68
C ALA A 20 2.15 -5.72 -18.51
N TYR A 21 1.63 -5.03 -17.48
CA TYR A 21 2.38 -4.73 -16.27
C TYR A 21 2.77 -6.00 -15.49
N ILE A 22 1.86 -6.96 -15.31
CA ILE A 22 2.15 -8.24 -14.65
C ILE A 22 3.23 -9.03 -15.41
N GLN A 23 3.18 -9.06 -16.74
CA GLN A 23 4.22 -9.70 -17.56
C GLN A 23 5.59 -9.04 -17.36
N GLN A 24 5.64 -7.71 -17.27
CA GLN A 24 6.87 -7.00 -16.94
C GLN A 24 7.40 -7.40 -15.56
N LEU A 25 6.54 -7.46 -14.54
CA LEU A 25 6.94 -7.87 -13.19
C LEU A 25 7.48 -9.32 -13.16
N GLN A 26 6.84 -10.24 -13.87
CA GLN A 26 7.27 -11.64 -13.93
C GLN A 26 8.67 -11.82 -14.55
N SER A 27 9.13 -10.87 -15.36
CA SER A 27 10.47 -10.88 -15.94
C SER A 27 11.57 -10.29 -15.03
N ARG A 28 11.19 -9.67 -13.91
CA ARG A 28 12.13 -8.99 -12.99
C ARG A 28 12.64 -9.93 -11.90
N PRO A 29 13.88 -9.73 -11.42
CA PRO A 29 14.40 -10.49 -10.29
C PRO A 29 13.73 -10.04 -8.98
N ALA A 30 13.73 -10.93 -7.98
CA ALA A 30 13.05 -10.69 -6.71
C ALA A 30 13.48 -9.40 -5.97
N PRO A 31 14.77 -9.00 -5.93
CA PRO A 31 15.17 -7.74 -5.29
C PRO A 31 14.51 -6.51 -5.93
N ASP A 32 14.43 -6.45 -7.26
CA ASP A 32 13.81 -5.33 -7.96
C ASP A 32 12.30 -5.24 -7.66
N LEU A 33 11.64 -6.39 -7.48
CA LEU A 33 10.23 -6.44 -7.08
C LEU A 33 10.02 -5.92 -5.65
N ILE A 34 10.97 -6.15 -4.75
CA ILE A 34 10.90 -5.64 -3.36
C ILE A 34 11.01 -4.11 -3.37
N GLU A 35 11.96 -3.55 -4.12
CA GLU A 35 12.10 -2.09 -4.27
C GLU A 35 10.83 -1.45 -4.87
N GLN A 36 10.12 -2.19 -5.71
CA GLN A 36 8.89 -1.74 -6.36
C GLN A 36 7.61 -2.10 -5.61
N ALA A 37 7.70 -2.68 -4.41
CA ALA A 37 6.52 -3.19 -3.69
C ALA A 37 5.42 -2.13 -3.51
N THR A 38 5.81 -0.88 -3.27
CA THR A 38 4.85 0.24 -3.13
C THR A 38 4.13 0.54 -4.46
N GLU A 39 4.86 0.53 -5.58
CA GLU A 39 4.29 0.72 -6.92
C GLU A 39 3.37 -0.46 -7.31
N ILE A 40 3.79 -1.68 -6.99
CA ILE A 40 3.01 -2.91 -7.26
C ILE A 40 1.69 -2.88 -6.47
N ALA A 41 1.74 -2.52 -5.19
CA ALA A 41 0.55 -2.39 -4.35
C ALA A 41 -0.40 -1.31 -4.89
N ALA A 42 0.12 -0.14 -5.27
CA ALA A 42 -0.66 0.93 -5.89
C ALA A 42 -1.30 0.50 -7.22
N ALA A 43 -0.55 -0.18 -8.09
CA ALA A 43 -1.06 -0.67 -9.37
C ALA A 43 -2.24 -1.63 -9.18
N LYS A 44 -2.12 -2.56 -8.22
CA LYS A 44 -3.19 -3.50 -7.89
C LYS A 44 -4.43 -2.78 -7.36
N LEU A 45 -4.24 -1.88 -6.39
CA LEU A 45 -5.35 -1.11 -5.80
C LEU A 45 -6.10 -0.32 -6.87
N VAL A 46 -5.39 0.46 -7.68
CA VAL A 46 -5.99 1.29 -8.73
C VAL A 46 -6.73 0.44 -9.77
N TYR A 47 -6.16 -0.69 -10.17
CA TYR A 47 -6.83 -1.59 -11.12
C TYR A 47 -8.13 -2.16 -10.54
N ASP A 48 -8.13 -2.62 -9.29
CA ASP A 48 -9.33 -3.16 -8.64
C ASP A 48 -10.40 -2.07 -8.45
N GLU A 49 -10.02 -0.89 -7.95
CA GLU A 49 -10.94 0.25 -7.77
C GLU A 49 -11.56 0.71 -9.10
N LEU A 50 -10.76 0.95 -10.13
CA LEU A 50 -11.26 1.40 -11.44
C LEU A 50 -12.13 0.35 -12.15
N ARG A 51 -11.98 -0.94 -11.82
CA ARG A 51 -12.80 -2.02 -12.36
C ARG A 51 -14.12 -2.16 -11.61
N ASP A 52 -14.07 -2.10 -10.27
CA ASP A 52 -15.14 -2.54 -9.39
C ASP A 52 -16.04 -1.38 -8.91
N CYS A 53 -15.54 -0.15 -8.93
CA CYS A 53 -16.29 1.02 -8.48
C CYS A 53 -17.00 1.77 -9.62
N ASP A 54 -18.10 2.43 -9.26
CA ASP A 54 -18.86 3.29 -10.15
C ASP A 54 -18.37 4.73 -10.07
N PHE A 55 -17.58 5.14 -11.06
CA PHE A 55 -17.14 6.51 -11.23
C PHE A 55 -17.97 7.25 -12.29
N PRO A 56 -18.03 8.60 -12.21
CA PRO A 56 -18.69 9.42 -13.23
C PRO A 56 -18.15 9.15 -14.64
N ALA A 57 -19.05 9.04 -15.62
CA ALA A 57 -18.70 8.74 -17.00
C ALA A 57 -17.68 9.73 -17.60
N GLU A 58 -17.74 11.00 -17.20
CA GLU A 58 -16.81 12.05 -17.59
C GLU A 58 -15.36 11.77 -17.14
N ASN A 59 -15.19 11.23 -15.94
CA ASN A 59 -13.87 10.84 -15.43
C ASN A 59 -13.33 9.65 -16.21
N LEU A 60 -14.19 8.65 -16.48
CA LEU A 60 -13.81 7.48 -17.27
C LEU A 60 -13.46 7.85 -18.72
N GLU A 61 -14.20 8.76 -19.33
CA GLU A 61 -13.93 9.28 -20.67
C GLU A 61 -12.62 10.08 -20.71
N TYR A 62 -12.32 10.85 -19.66
CA TYR A 62 -11.03 11.53 -19.53
C TYR A 62 -9.87 10.52 -19.49
N LEU A 63 -9.98 9.44 -18.71
CA LEU A 63 -8.95 8.39 -18.64
C LEU A 63 -8.74 7.69 -19.98
N LEU A 64 -9.78 7.53 -20.79
CA LEU A 64 -9.70 6.91 -22.12
C LEU A 64 -8.85 7.69 -23.14
N ARG A 65 -8.44 8.93 -22.82
CA ARG A 65 -7.51 9.73 -23.62
C ARG A 65 -6.07 9.21 -23.54
N PHE A 66 -5.75 8.43 -22.52
CA PHE A 66 -4.42 7.87 -22.32
C PHE A 66 -4.30 6.46 -22.90
N GLU A 67 -3.09 6.11 -23.34
CA GLU A 67 -2.76 4.75 -23.77
C GLU A 67 -2.70 3.78 -22.58
N ASN A 68 -2.21 4.29 -21.44
CA ASN A 68 -2.09 3.55 -20.19
C ASN A 68 -2.77 4.31 -19.03
N PRO A 69 -4.11 4.36 -18.97
CA PRO A 69 -4.84 4.98 -17.86
C PRO A 69 -4.47 4.42 -16.48
N LEU A 70 -4.15 3.12 -16.40
CA LEU A 70 -3.73 2.49 -15.15
C LEU A 70 -2.48 3.15 -14.57
N GLU A 71 -1.48 3.35 -15.42
CA GLU A 71 -0.22 3.99 -15.02
C GLU A 71 -0.41 5.44 -14.60
N VAL A 72 -1.26 6.20 -15.30
CA VAL A 72 -1.56 7.60 -14.96
C VAL A 72 -2.16 7.69 -13.56
N VAL A 73 -3.19 6.91 -13.26
CA VAL A 73 -3.88 6.97 -11.96
C VAL A 73 -2.97 6.44 -10.84
N ARG A 74 -2.19 5.39 -11.11
CA ARG A 74 -1.19 4.88 -10.15
C ARG A 74 -0.14 5.91 -9.77
N HIS A 75 0.41 6.65 -10.73
CA HIS A 75 1.40 7.68 -10.43
C HIS A 75 0.79 8.78 -9.55
N GLN A 76 -0.39 9.27 -9.92
CA GLN A 76 -1.11 10.27 -9.12
C GLN A 76 -1.38 9.78 -7.69
N TRP A 77 -1.84 8.53 -7.54
CA TRP A 77 -2.05 7.90 -6.25
C TRP A 77 -0.78 7.87 -5.38
N LEU A 78 0.36 7.51 -5.97
CA LEU A 78 1.63 7.47 -5.26
C LEU A 78 2.10 8.85 -4.79
N GLU A 79 1.90 9.89 -5.63
CA GLU A 79 2.22 11.27 -5.26
C GLU A 79 1.40 11.74 -4.05
N GLU A 80 0.10 11.42 -4.03
CA GLU A 80 -0.79 11.76 -2.93
C GLU A 80 -0.43 11.00 -1.64
N GLN A 81 -0.16 9.69 -1.73
CA GLN A 81 0.18 8.86 -0.58
C GLN A 81 1.55 9.16 0.03
N ASN A 82 2.50 9.71 -0.74
CA ASN A 82 3.83 10.00 -0.22
C ASN A 82 3.83 11.13 0.83
N THR A 83 2.81 11.99 0.84
CA THR A 83 2.75 13.16 1.73
C THR A 83 2.39 12.84 3.19
N VAL A 84 1.89 11.64 3.49
CA VAL A 84 1.32 11.30 4.81
C VAL A 84 2.29 10.53 5.73
N ARG A 85 3.37 9.96 5.17
CA ARG A 85 4.13 8.89 5.82
C ARG A 85 5.16 9.32 6.87
N ASP A 86 5.64 10.57 6.79
CA ASP A 86 6.81 11.01 7.56
C ASP A 86 6.57 11.06 9.09
N GLU A 87 5.31 11.11 9.55
CA GLU A 87 4.96 11.14 10.98
C GLU A 87 4.44 9.80 11.54
N GLU A 88 4.16 8.81 10.67
CA GLU A 88 3.44 7.59 11.06
C GLU A 88 4.31 6.63 11.87
N MET A 89 5.59 6.47 11.52
CA MET A 89 6.45 5.47 12.15
C MET A 89 6.74 5.81 13.62
N SER A 90 6.95 7.10 13.93
CA SER A 90 7.15 7.56 15.31
C SER A 90 5.92 7.25 16.19
N HIS A 91 4.72 7.47 15.66
CA HIS A 91 3.48 7.16 16.36
C HIS A 91 3.27 5.64 16.52
N VAL A 92 3.60 4.84 15.50
CA VAL A 92 3.55 3.37 15.58
C VAL A 92 4.48 2.86 16.69
N LEU A 93 5.73 3.30 16.69
CA LEU A 93 6.71 2.90 17.72
C LEU A 93 6.26 3.34 19.11
N TRP A 94 5.79 4.58 19.26
CA TRP A 94 5.23 5.06 20.52
C TRP A 94 4.06 4.19 20.98
N SER A 95 3.10 3.85 20.11
CA SER A 95 1.95 3.02 20.49
C SER A 95 2.34 1.60 20.90
N ILE A 96 3.40 1.02 20.32
CA ILE A 96 3.88 -0.31 20.70
C ILE A 96 4.43 -0.25 22.13
N SER A 97 5.29 0.73 22.42
CA SER A 97 5.89 0.89 23.75
C SER A 97 4.88 1.33 24.82
N ASP A 98 3.93 2.20 24.48
CA ASP A 98 2.92 2.71 25.42
C ASP A 98 1.92 1.62 25.85
N LYS A 99 1.48 0.78 24.89
CA LYS A 99 0.55 -0.31 25.20
C LYS A 99 1.24 -1.49 25.88
N GLY A 100 2.49 -1.81 25.50
CA GLY A 100 3.23 -2.97 26.02
C GLY A 100 2.65 -4.34 25.63
N ASP A 101 1.47 -4.39 24.99
CA ASP A 101 0.78 -5.62 24.59
C ASP A 101 1.65 -6.58 23.78
N ALA A 102 2.59 -6.04 22.98
CA ALA A 102 3.50 -6.83 22.16
C ALA A 102 4.31 -7.85 22.99
N GLU A 103 4.66 -7.54 24.24
CA GLU A 103 5.43 -8.43 25.12
C GLU A 103 4.67 -9.72 25.48
N GLN A 104 3.34 -9.72 25.37
CA GLN A 104 2.51 -10.90 25.59
C GLN A 104 2.38 -11.77 24.33
N PHE A 105 2.59 -11.19 23.14
CA PHE A 105 2.37 -11.85 21.85
C PHE A 105 3.67 -12.27 21.15
N TYR A 106 4.79 -11.66 21.48
CA TYR A 106 6.08 -11.89 20.82
C TYR A 106 7.13 -12.32 21.84
N ALA A 107 7.98 -13.28 21.45
CA ALA A 107 9.06 -13.76 22.30
C ALA A 107 10.09 -12.64 22.56
N LEU A 108 10.46 -12.46 23.82
CA LEU A 108 11.52 -11.54 24.23
C LEU A 108 12.85 -12.28 24.30
N GLU A 109 13.92 -11.60 23.89
CA GLU A 109 15.30 -12.07 24.11
C GLU A 109 15.57 -12.25 25.60
N GLU A 110 16.31 -13.29 25.99
CA GLU A 110 16.51 -13.69 27.39
C GLU A 110 17.16 -12.58 28.25
N GLU A 111 18.02 -11.75 27.66
CA GLU A 111 18.66 -10.61 28.34
C GLU A 111 17.67 -9.50 28.75
N MET A 112 16.51 -9.43 28.08
CA MET A 112 15.47 -8.44 28.33
C MET A 112 14.37 -8.93 29.29
N GLN A 113 14.44 -10.19 29.73
CA GLN A 113 13.46 -10.80 30.66
C GLN A 113 13.78 -10.54 32.15
N GLY A 114 14.94 -9.92 32.45
CA GLY A 114 15.52 -9.81 33.81
C GLY A 114 15.55 -8.41 34.43
N GLY A 115 14.58 -7.54 34.15
CA GLY A 115 14.50 -6.19 34.74
C GLY A 115 13.76 -6.08 36.08
N GLY A 116 13.33 -7.19 36.67
CA GLY A 116 12.77 -7.23 38.01
C GLY A 116 13.84 -7.51 39.05
N VAL A 117 14.48 -6.48 39.60
CA VAL A 117 15.22 -6.62 40.86
C VAL A 117 14.54 -5.75 41.91
N GLU A 118 13.76 -6.42 42.75
CA GLU A 118 13.40 -5.97 44.09
C GLU A 118 14.67 -5.63 44.87
N GLU A 119 14.79 -4.42 45.40
CA GLU A 119 15.65 -4.17 46.55
C GLU A 119 14.93 -3.28 47.56
N GLY A 120 14.44 -3.94 48.62
CA GLY A 120 13.82 -3.29 49.76
C GLY A 120 14.81 -2.38 50.47
N VAL A 121 14.51 -1.09 50.49
CA VAL A 121 15.16 -0.16 51.41
C VAL A 121 14.44 -0.25 52.76
N ARG A 122 15.07 -0.99 53.67
CA ARG A 122 14.77 -1.02 55.10
C ARG A 122 14.94 0.39 55.68
N MET A 123 13.86 0.98 56.17
CA MET A 123 13.88 2.21 56.97
C MET A 123 14.68 1.97 58.26
N CYS A 124 15.71 2.78 58.49
CA CYS A 124 16.39 2.94 59.78
C CYS A 124 15.76 4.10 60.54
#